data_AF-A0A3R9MLV6-F1
#
_entry.id   AF-A0A3R9MLV6-F1
#
_cell.length_a   1.000
_cell.length_b   1.000
_cell.length_c   1.000
_cell.angle_alpha   90.00
_cell.angle_beta   90.00
_cell.angle_gamma   90.00
#
_symmetry.space_group_name_H-M   'P 1'
#
loop_
_entity.id
_entity.type
_entity.pdbx_description
1 polymer ?
#
loop_
_entity_poly.entity_id
_entity_poly.type
_entity_poly.pdbx_seq_one_letter_code
_entity_poly.pdbx_strand_id
1 'polypeptide(L)' 'MIQKYTEHDRQKIAAREYTEYTKDDPIDIGTDNNPNVIDTVRQVIENETGLKVYVVESPDKSLRYTISKSVHDIFVK' A
#
# COMPACT_ATOMS: atom_id res chain seq x y z
N MET A 1 -1.25 20.02 -8.09
CA MET A 1 -2.34 19.88 -7.10
C MET A 1 -1.89 18.83 -6.11
N ILE A 2 -1.73 19.19 -4.83
CA ILE A 2 -1.40 18.23 -3.78
C ILE A 2 -2.71 17.47 -3.51
N GLN A 3 -2.77 16.18 -3.81
CA GLN A 3 -3.92 15.36 -3.39
C GLN A 3 -3.96 15.39 -1.86
N LYS A 4 -4.90 16.17 -1.31
CA LYS A 4 -5.12 16.23 0.14
C LYS A 4 -5.86 14.96 0.54
N TYR A 5 -5.11 13.96 0.98
CA TYR A 5 -5.68 12.83 1.71
C TYR A 5 -6.37 13.36 2.98
N THR A 6 -7.66 13.02 3.13
CA THR A 6 -8.47 13.34 4.31
C THR A 6 -7.95 12.56 5.52
N GLU A 7 -8.25 13.00 6.75
CA GLU A 7 -7.90 12.26 7.98
C GLU A 7 -8.34 10.79 7.92
N HIS A 8 -9.52 10.53 7.38
CA HIS A 8 -10.03 9.18 7.15
C HIS A 8 -9.16 8.37 6.17
N ASP A 9 -8.68 8.99 5.08
CA ASP A 9 -7.78 8.34 4.13
C ASP A 9 -6.43 8.04 4.79
N ARG A 10 -5.93 8.97 5.61
CA ARG A 10 -4.68 8.80 6.37
C ARG A 10 -4.78 7.70 7.41
N GLN A 11 -5.91 7.59 8.11
CA GLN A 11 -6.17 6.50 9.05
C GLN A 11 -6.24 5.16 8.33
N LYS A 12 -6.86 5.10 7.15
CA LYS A 12 -6.85 3.88 6.32
C LYS A 12 -5.43 3.53 5.88
N ILE A 13 -4.65 4.51 5.41
CA ILE A 13 -3.25 4.34 5.03
C ILE A 13 -2.41 3.84 6.22
N ALA A 14 -2.57 4.42 7.41
CA ALA A 14 -1.86 3.98 8.62
C ALA A 14 -2.30 2.58 9.08
N ALA A 15 -3.58 2.25 8.98
CA ALA A 15 -4.09 0.89 9.21
C ALA A 15 -3.53 -0.11 8.18
N ARG A 16 -3.03 0.36 7.02
CA ARG A 16 -2.37 -0.48 6.04
C ARG A 16 -1.05 -1.05 6.51
N GLU A 17 -0.28 -0.30 7.29
CA GLU A 17 1.02 -0.75 7.81
C GLU A 17 0.88 -2.01 8.69
N TYR A 18 -0.31 -2.25 9.23
CA TYR A 18 -0.61 -3.41 10.09
C TYR A 18 -1.37 -4.53 9.39
N THR A 19 -1.98 -4.27 8.23
CA THR A 19 -2.72 -5.29 7.48
C THR A 19 -1.80 -6.11 6.58
N GLU A 20 -2.11 -7.38 6.44
CA GLU A 20 -1.41 -8.28 5.52
C GLU A 20 -2.14 -8.29 4.19
N TYR A 21 -1.44 -7.97 3.11
CA TYR A 21 -2.00 -8.01 1.77
C TYR A 21 -1.64 -9.31 1.06
N THR A 22 -2.48 -9.70 0.11
CA THR A 22 -2.18 -10.80 -0.80
C THR A 22 -1.87 -10.28 -2.19
N LYS A 23 -1.36 -11.16 -3.06
CA LYS A 23 -1.13 -10.80 -4.46
C LYS A 23 -2.49 -10.53 -5.13
N ASP A 24 -2.55 -9.46 -5.93
CA ASP A 24 -3.74 -8.96 -6.63
C ASP A 24 -4.80 -8.32 -5.69
N ASP A 25 -4.43 -8.03 -4.44
CA ASP A 25 -5.30 -7.35 -3.49
C ASP A 25 -5.45 -5.85 -3.84
N PRO A 26 -6.69 -5.34 -4.02
CA PRO A 26 -6.92 -3.95 -4.37
C PRO A 26 -6.79 -3.04 -3.15
N ILE A 27 -5.98 -1.99 -3.29
CA ILE A 27 -5.73 -0.99 -2.27
C ILE A 27 -6.77 0.13 -2.43
N ASP A 28 -7.88 -0.02 -1.69
CA ASP A 28 -9.01 0.92 -1.70
C ASP A 28 -8.99 1.85 -0.47
N ILE A 29 -8.98 3.17 -0.70
CA ILE A 29 -9.15 4.17 0.37
C ILE A 29 -10.56 4.75 0.43
N GLY A 30 -11.40 4.42 -0.55
CA GLY A 30 -12.79 4.87 -0.63
C GLY A 30 -13.69 4.22 0.41
N THR A 31 -14.97 4.57 0.37
CA THR A 31 -15.97 4.03 1.30
C THR A 31 -16.73 2.89 0.59
N ASP A 32 -17.40 1.99 1.32
CA ASP A 32 -18.22 0.91 0.74
C ASP A 32 -19.14 1.36 -0.41
N ASN A 33 -19.74 2.55 -0.27
CA ASN A 33 -20.63 3.12 -1.29
C ASN A 33 -19.91 3.81 -2.47
N ASN A 34 -18.61 4.09 -2.33
CA ASN A 34 -17.79 4.71 -3.37
C ASN A 34 -16.35 4.22 -3.23
N PRO A 35 -16.07 2.97 -3.67
CA PRO A 35 -14.72 2.43 -3.65
C PRO A 35 -13.82 3.33 -4.49
N ASN A 36 -12.67 3.67 -3.93
CA ASN A 36 -11.63 4.42 -4.59
C ASN A 36 -10.35 3.60 -4.53
N VAL A 37 -10.22 2.67 -5.49
CA VAL A 37 -9.06 1.81 -5.67
C VAL A 37 -7.94 2.68 -6.21
N ILE A 38 -6.98 2.99 -5.35
CA ILE A 38 -5.83 3.83 -5.70
C ILE A 38 -4.65 3.01 -6.18
N ASP A 39 -4.50 1.77 -5.72
CA ASP A 39 -3.40 0.91 -6.10
C ASP A 39 -3.81 -0.57 -6.07
N THR A 40 -2.93 -1.46 -6.52
CA THR A 40 -3.10 -2.90 -6.43
C THR A 40 -1.77 -3.56 -6.07
N VAL A 41 -1.81 -4.54 -5.17
CA VAL A 41 -0.63 -5.32 -4.80
C VAL A 41 -0.28 -6.26 -5.94
N ARG A 42 0.85 -6.05 -6.60
CA ARG A 42 1.31 -6.89 -7.71
C ARG A 42 2.13 -8.09 -7.25
N GLN A 43 2.86 -7.93 -6.16
CA GLN A 43 3.77 -8.96 -5.66
C GLN A 43 3.88 -8.87 -4.15
N VAL A 44 3.96 -10.03 -3.52
CA VAL A 44 4.32 -10.15 -2.11
C VAL A 44 5.61 -10.96 -2.07
N ILE A 45 6.65 -10.37 -1.51
CA ILE A 45 7.97 -10.99 -1.35
C ILE A 45 8.16 -11.19 0.15
N GLU A 46 8.28 -12.45 0.56
CA GLU A 46 8.63 -12.80 1.94
C GLU A 46 10.11 -13.18 1.98
N ASN A 47 10.86 -12.54 2.87
CA ASN A 47 12.25 -12.90 3.12
C ASN A 47 12.34 -14.07 4.09
N GLU A 48 13.52 -14.71 4.15
CA GLU A 48 13.82 -15.85 5.04
C GLU A 48 13.59 -15.54 6.53
N THR A 49 13.58 -14.26 6.90
CA THR A 49 13.30 -13.74 8.24
C THR A 49 11.81 -13.59 8.55
N GLY A 50 10.93 -13.89 7.60
CA GLY A 50 9.47 -13.67 7.72
C GLY A 50 9.03 -12.22 7.44
N LEU A 51 9.93 -11.36 6.97
CA LEU A 51 9.60 -10.00 6.57
C LEU A 51 8.90 -9.97 5.21
N LYS A 52 7.64 -9.51 5.21
CA LYS A 52 6.82 -9.34 4.00
C LYS A 52 6.97 -7.94 3.42
N VAL A 53 7.19 -7.93 2.11
CA VAL A 53 7.40 -6.77 1.28
C VAL A 53 6.33 -6.79 0.19
N TYR A 54 5.44 -5.80 0.20
CA TYR A 54 4.31 -5.68 -0.71
C TYR A 54 4.66 -4.69 -1.81
N VAL A 55 4.81 -5.18 -3.04
CA VAL A 55 5.02 -4.34 -4.22
C VAL A 55 3.65 -3.87 -4.69
N VAL A 56 3.46 -2.56 -4.64
CA VAL A 56 2.22 -1.87 -4.98
C VAL A 56 2.41 -1.11 -6.28
N GLU A 57 1.41 -1.23 -7.16
CA GLU A 57 1.36 -0.53 -8.44
C GLU A 57 0.05 0.24 -8.55
N SER A 58 0.16 1.52 -8.91
CA SER A 58 -1.01 2.33 -9.23
C SER A 58 -1.64 1.88 -10.55
N PRO A 59 -2.99 1.97 -10.70
CA PRO A 59 -3.68 1.61 -11.93
C PRO A 59 -3.20 2.43 -13.14
N ASP A 60 -2.82 3.69 -12.91
CA ASP A 60 -2.20 4.58 -13.91
C ASP A 60 -0.75 4.20 -14.27
N LYS A 61 -0.20 3.13 -13.66
CA LYS A 61 1.19 2.63 -13.83
C LYS A 61 2.29 3.68 -13.62
N SER A 62 1.93 4.86 -13.13
CA SER A 62 2.81 6.01 -12.97
C SER A 62 3.63 5.92 -11.68
N LEU A 63 3.13 5.17 -10.70
CA LEU A 63 3.78 4.98 -9.41
C LEU A 63 3.83 3.48 -9.10
N ARG A 64 5.04 3.05 -8.74
CA ARG A 64 5.33 1.74 -8.18
C ARG A 64 6.13 1.96 -6.92
N TYR A 65 5.65 1.45 -5.81
CA TYR A 65 6.31 1.58 -4.52
C TYR A 65 6.17 0.29 -3.73
N THR A 66 6.96 0.20 -2.67
CA THR A 66 7.04 -1.02 -1.88
C THR A 66 6.69 -0.70 -0.44
N ILE A 67 5.72 -1.43 0.12
CA ILE A 67 5.32 -1.33 1.52
C ILE A 67 6.01 -2.48 2.25
N SER A 68 6.79 -2.19 3.28
CA SER A 68 7.33 -3.22 4.17
C SER A 68 6.98 -2.90 5.62
N LYS A 69 6.68 -3.93 6.42
CA LYS A 69 6.42 -3.76 7.86
C LYS A 69 7.67 -3.39 8.67
N SER A 70 8.83 -3.27 8.03
CA SER A 70 10.08 -2.95 8.71
C SER A 70 10.20 -1.44 8.90
N VAL A 71 10.13 -1.01 10.16
CA VAL A 71 10.33 0.37 10.64
C VAL A 71 11.69 0.97 10.22
N HIS A 72 12.59 0.18 9.62
CA HIS A 72 13.98 0.56 9.35
C HIS A 72 14.36 0.77 7.88
N ASP A 73 13.51 0.47 6.88
CA ASP A 73 13.98 0.44 5.48
C ASP A 73 13.01 1.08 4.48
N ILE A 74 13.00 2.42 4.45
CA ILE A 74 12.64 3.20 3.26
C ILE A 74 13.72 4.26 2.97
N PHE A 75 14.96 4.03 3.42
CA PHE A 75 16.12 4.85 3.07
C PHE A 75 17.23 3.99 2.47
N VAL A 76 17.03 3.57 1.23
CA VAL A 76 18.15 3.31 0.30
C VAL A 76 17.78 3.82 -1.09
N LYS A 77 17.97 5.13 -1.32
CA LYS A 77 19.07 5.67 -2.14
C LYS A 77 18.97 7.18 -2.28
#